data_AF-D9UF91-F1
#
_entry.id   AF-D9UF91-F1
#
_cell.length_a   1.000
_cell.length_b   1.000
_cell.length_c   1.000
_cell.angle_alpha   90.00
_cell.angle_beta   90.00
_cell.angle_gamma   90.00
#
_symmetry.space_group_name_H-M   'P 1'
#
loop_
_entity.id
_entity.type
_entity.pdbx_description
1 polymer ?
#
loop_
_entity_poly.entity_id
_entity_poly.type
_entity_poly.pdbx_seq_one_letter_code
_entity_poly.pdbx_strand_id
1 'polypeptide(L)'
;MGQAPPPSAGRTRREGRAGLVPVCDRLGEHAGDERGDLTGPNPVDRGKKGSKIHLITDRTGLPLSIGISAANTHDSLGLEPLVRGIPPIRSRRGPRRRRPAKLHADKGYDYDHLRRWLRSRNIVPRIARRGIESPARLGRHRWTVERTASWLGGCRRLHRRYERKPEHFLAFAGIAATLICYRRLTP
;
A
#
# COMPACT_ATOMS: atom_id res chain seq x y z
N MET A 1 -43.93 -46.70 43.17
CA MET A 1 -43.43 -48.06 42.87
C MET A 1 -43.02 -48.07 41.41
N GLY A 2 -41.82 -48.42 40.94
CA GLY A 2 -40.55 -48.81 41.55
C GLY A 2 -39.43 -48.37 40.58
N GLN A 3 -38.32 -47.86 41.11
CA GLN A 3 -37.00 -48.52 41.15
C GLN A 3 -36.16 -48.41 39.86
N ALA A 4 -35.16 -47.52 39.90
CA ALA A 4 -33.79 -47.80 39.41
C ALA A 4 -33.13 -48.82 40.39
N PRO A 5 -31.99 -49.53 40.13
CA PRO A 5 -30.73 -49.12 39.44
C PRO A 5 -29.96 -50.36 38.82
N PRO A 6 -28.61 -50.59 38.85
CA PRO A 6 -27.39 -49.77 38.99
C PRO A 6 -26.32 -50.13 37.86
N PRO A 7 -24.97 -50.07 38.06
CA PRO A 7 -24.07 -49.27 37.23
C PRO A 7 -23.09 -50.11 36.37
N SER A 8 -22.31 -49.48 35.49
CA SER A 8 -21.03 -50.08 35.10
C SER A 8 -19.93 -49.05 34.92
N ALA A 9 -18.86 -49.31 35.67
CA ALA A 9 -17.65 -48.55 35.81
C ALA A 9 -16.70 -48.76 34.63
N GLY A 10 -15.84 -47.78 34.38
CA GLY A 10 -14.75 -47.94 33.43
C GLY A 10 -13.95 -46.67 33.20
N ARG A 11 -13.37 -46.10 34.26
CA ARG A 11 -12.39 -45.02 34.15
C ARG A 11 -11.04 -45.64 33.77
N THR A 12 -10.59 -45.46 32.54
CA THR A 12 -9.17 -45.62 32.19
C THR A 12 -8.62 -44.28 31.72
N ARG A 13 -7.85 -43.66 32.61
CA ARG A 13 -6.90 -42.60 32.29
C ARG A 13 -5.78 -43.24 31.49
N ARG A 14 -5.51 -42.78 30.27
CA ARG A 14 -4.16 -42.82 29.72
C ARG A 14 -3.86 -41.51 28.98
N GLU A 15 -2.66 -41.05 29.24
CA GLU A 15 -2.13 -39.73 28.99
C GLU A 15 -1.79 -39.53 27.51
N GLY A 16 -1.93 -38.26 27.09
CA GLY A 16 -1.10 -37.54 26.14
C GLY A 16 -0.59 -38.26 24.89
N ARG A 17 -1.06 -37.78 23.73
CA ARG A 17 -0.16 -37.37 22.64
C ARG A 17 -0.85 -36.33 21.75
N ALA A 18 -0.11 -35.27 21.46
CA ALA A 18 -0.52 -34.07 20.76
C ALA A 18 -1.11 -34.39 19.38
N GLY A 19 -2.42 -34.23 19.25
CA GLY A 19 -3.11 -34.10 17.97
C GLY A 19 -3.34 -32.61 17.72
N LEU A 20 -2.74 -32.08 16.66
CA LEU A 20 -3.08 -30.77 16.11
C LEU A 20 -4.60 -30.72 15.88
N VAL A 21 -5.29 -29.96 16.71
CA VAL A 21 -6.69 -29.62 16.48
C VAL A 21 -6.73 -28.84 15.17
N PRO A 22 -7.52 -29.26 14.16
CA PRO A 22 -7.77 -28.41 13.02
C PRO A 22 -8.54 -27.20 13.54
N VAL A 23 -7.84 -26.07 13.71
CA VAL A 23 -8.47 -24.77 13.87
C VAL A 23 -9.12 -24.44 12.53
N CYS A 24 -10.34 -24.96 12.35
CA CYS A 24 -11.30 -24.48 11.39
C CYS A 24 -11.99 -23.25 11.98
N ASP A 25 -11.24 -22.18 12.18
CA ASP A 25 -11.79 -20.82 12.09
C ASP A 25 -11.29 -20.24 10.78
N ARG A 26 -11.93 -20.75 9.72
CA ARG A 26 -11.93 -20.15 8.40
C ARG A 26 -12.68 -18.82 8.57
N LEU A 27 -11.97 -17.76 8.96
CA LEU A 27 -12.42 -16.39 8.76
C LEU A 27 -12.45 -16.15 7.24
N GLY A 28 -13.46 -16.76 6.61
CA GLY A 28 -13.89 -16.45 5.26
C GLY A 28 -14.47 -15.05 5.30
N GLU A 29 -13.61 -14.05 5.20
CA GLU A 29 -14.03 -12.78 4.62
C GLU A 29 -14.41 -13.09 3.18
N HIS A 30 -15.68 -13.43 2.96
CA HIS A 30 -16.30 -13.40 1.65
C HIS A 30 -15.97 -12.06 1.01
N ALA A 31 -15.75 -12.05 -0.31
CA ALA A 31 -15.59 -10.83 -1.10
C ALA A 31 -16.89 -10.02 -1.00
N GLY A 32 -17.04 -9.23 0.05
CA GLY A 32 -18.03 -8.19 0.12
C GLY A 32 -17.62 -7.06 -0.81
N ASP A 33 -18.60 -6.33 -1.34
CA ASP A 33 -18.36 -5.06 -2.02
C ASP A 33 -17.29 -4.27 -1.28
N GLU A 34 -16.35 -3.62 -1.99
CA GLU A 34 -15.32 -2.81 -1.35
C GLU A 34 -16.00 -1.65 -0.59
N ARG A 35 -16.35 -1.88 0.67
CA ARG A 35 -17.07 -0.99 1.58
C ARG A 35 -16.11 -0.67 2.72
N GLY A 36 -15.76 0.60 2.84
CA GLY A 36 -14.80 1.10 3.83
C GLY A 36 -14.35 2.53 3.51
N ASP A 37 -13.71 3.17 4.48
CA ASP A 37 -13.12 4.48 4.30
C ASP A 37 -11.96 4.42 3.29
N LEU A 38 -11.72 5.54 2.60
CA LEU A 38 -10.78 5.64 1.47
C LEU A 38 -11.05 4.62 0.34
N THR A 39 -12.31 4.27 0.14
CA THR A 39 -12.78 3.54 -1.03
C THR A 39 -13.80 4.40 -1.79
N GLY A 40 -13.72 4.43 -3.12
CA GLY A 40 -14.63 5.23 -3.94
C GLY A 40 -14.87 4.59 -5.30
N PRO A 41 -15.92 5.03 -6.03
CA PRO A 41 -16.21 4.51 -7.36
C PRO A 41 -15.00 4.70 -8.28
N ASN A 42 -14.61 3.63 -8.96
CA ASN A 42 -13.51 3.67 -9.91
C ASN A 42 -13.92 4.55 -11.11
N PRO A 43 -13.12 5.54 -11.52
CA PRO A 43 -13.49 6.47 -12.60
C PRO A 43 -13.80 5.78 -13.94
N VAL A 44 -13.17 4.63 -14.20
CA VAL A 44 -13.36 3.84 -15.43
C VAL A 44 -14.45 2.77 -15.32
N ASP A 45 -14.83 2.37 -14.10
CA ASP A 45 -15.85 1.35 -13.84
C ASP A 45 -16.66 1.76 -12.60
N ARG A 46 -17.65 2.63 -12.80
CA ARG A 46 -18.38 3.33 -11.72
C ARG A 46 -19.15 2.38 -10.79
N GLY A 47 -19.38 1.12 -11.21
CA GLY A 47 -20.00 0.09 -10.38
C GLY A 47 -19.05 -0.56 -9.39
N LYS A 48 -17.73 -0.47 -9.61
CA LYS A 48 -16.70 -1.05 -8.74
C LYS A 48 -16.10 0.03 -7.86
N LYS A 49 -16.18 -0.19 -6.55
CA LYS A 49 -15.42 0.59 -5.57
C LYS A 49 -13.96 0.12 -5.63
N GLY A 50 -13.03 1.06 -5.42
CA GLY A 50 -11.60 0.88 -5.58
C GLY A 50 -10.78 1.79 -4.66
N SER A 51 -9.50 1.44 -4.48
CA SER A 51 -8.49 2.31 -3.88
C SER A 51 -7.29 2.53 -4.80
N LYS A 52 -6.69 3.70 -4.68
CA LYS A 52 -5.42 4.05 -5.33
C LYS A 52 -4.29 3.94 -4.32
N ILE A 53 -3.18 3.37 -4.76
CA ILE A 53 -1.91 3.39 -4.03
C ILE A 53 -1.06 4.52 -4.61
N HIS A 54 -0.63 5.44 -3.75
CA HIS A 54 0.31 6.51 -4.07
C HIS A 54 1.70 6.12 -3.57
N LEU A 55 2.74 6.40 -4.35
CA LEU A 55 4.10 5.97 -4.06
C LEU A 55 5.13 7.04 -4.44
N ILE A 56 6.08 7.30 -3.54
CA ILE A 56 7.35 7.97 -3.84
C ILE A 56 8.47 6.94 -3.83
N THR A 57 9.27 6.90 -4.89
CA THR A 57 10.47 6.08 -4.97
C THR A 57 11.74 6.93 -5.07
N ASP A 58 12.88 6.32 -4.77
CA ASP A 58 14.18 6.85 -5.17
C ASP A 58 14.40 6.69 -6.69
N ARG A 59 15.60 7.04 -7.18
CA ARG A 59 15.98 6.90 -8.59
C ARG A 59 16.09 5.44 -9.05
N THR A 60 16.34 4.51 -8.14
CA THR A 60 16.54 3.09 -8.44
C THR A 60 15.24 2.28 -8.37
N GLY A 61 14.17 2.85 -7.79
CA GLY A 61 12.86 2.22 -7.61
C GLY A 61 12.60 1.70 -6.21
N LEU A 62 13.43 2.06 -5.21
CA LEU A 62 13.17 1.77 -3.81
C LEU A 62 12.01 2.63 -3.30
N PRO A 63 10.94 2.02 -2.76
CA PRO A 63 9.83 2.76 -2.18
C PRO A 63 10.29 3.51 -0.91
N LEU A 64 10.05 4.82 -0.88
CA LEU A 64 10.41 5.71 0.24
C LEU A 64 9.20 6.11 1.08
N SER A 65 8.05 6.33 0.45
CA SER A 65 6.80 6.67 1.12
C SER A 65 5.62 6.14 0.33
N ILE A 66 4.61 5.61 1.02
CA ILE A 66 3.40 5.02 0.45
C ILE A 66 2.19 5.62 1.14
N GLY A 67 1.15 5.87 0.35
CA GLY A 67 -0.15 6.32 0.83
C GLY A 67 -1.26 5.65 0.05
N ILE A 68 -2.47 5.71 0.58
CA ILE A 68 -3.67 5.18 -0.08
C ILE A 68 -4.76 6.24 -0.10
N SER A 69 -5.61 6.19 -1.12
CA SER A 69 -6.82 7.01 -1.19
C SER A 69 -7.95 6.23 -1.86
N ALA A 70 -9.15 6.80 -1.82
CA ALA A 70 -10.24 6.30 -2.64
C ALA A 70 -9.90 6.44 -4.13
N ALA A 71 -10.45 5.55 -4.97
CA ALA A 71 -10.17 5.57 -6.41
C ALA A 71 -10.66 6.84 -7.12
N ASN A 72 -11.70 7.48 -6.59
CA ASN A 72 -12.20 8.77 -7.09
C ASN A 72 -11.43 9.98 -6.55
N THR A 73 -10.52 9.80 -5.59
CA THR A 73 -9.70 10.90 -5.07
C THR A 73 -8.78 11.43 -6.17
N HIS A 74 -8.72 12.75 -6.27
CA HIS A 74 -7.83 13.43 -7.20
C HIS A 74 -6.37 13.31 -6.71
N ASP A 75 -5.47 12.92 -7.61
CA ASP A 75 -4.09 12.52 -7.25
C ASP A 75 -3.28 13.65 -6.60
N SER A 76 -3.62 14.92 -6.86
CA SER A 76 -3.01 16.09 -6.22
C SER A 76 -3.03 16.03 -4.69
N LEU A 77 -4.09 15.46 -4.11
CA LEU A 77 -4.27 15.35 -2.66
C LEU A 77 -3.29 14.35 -2.04
N GLY A 78 -2.77 13.41 -2.83
CA GLY A 78 -1.78 12.42 -2.38
C GLY A 78 -0.35 12.95 -2.30
N LEU A 79 -0.02 14.03 -3.02
CA LEU A 79 1.38 14.47 -3.16
C LEU A 79 1.97 15.01 -1.84
N GLU A 80 1.25 15.93 -1.19
CA GLU A 80 1.72 16.54 0.04
C GLU A 80 1.95 15.55 1.18
N PRO A 81 0.99 14.65 1.52
CA PRO A 81 1.19 13.68 2.59
C PRO A 81 2.34 12.72 2.26
N LEU A 82 2.48 12.28 1.00
CA LEU A 82 3.60 11.44 0.59
C LEU A 82 4.96 12.11 0.78
N VAL A 83 5.11 13.36 0.33
CA VAL A 83 6.39 14.09 0.47
C VAL A 83 6.72 14.34 1.95
N ARG A 84 5.72 14.58 2.80
CA ARG A 84 5.90 14.68 4.26
C ARG A 84 6.29 13.34 4.89
N GLY A 85 5.80 12.24 4.35
CA GLY A 85 6.07 10.88 4.80
C GLY A 85 7.45 10.32 4.41
N ILE A 86 8.30 11.09 3.72
CA ILE A 86 9.66 10.64 3.38
C ILE A 86 10.50 10.51 4.66
N PRO A 87 11.05 9.32 4.95
CA PRO A 87 11.85 9.11 6.15
C PRO A 87 13.18 9.87 6.08
N PRO A 88 13.90 10.04 7.21
CA PRO A 88 15.24 10.60 7.20
C PRO A 88 16.22 9.66 6.49
N ILE A 89 16.62 10.01 5.27
CA ILE A 89 17.56 9.22 4.46
C ILE A 89 18.99 9.68 4.77
N ARG A 90 19.91 8.72 4.98
CA ARG A 90 21.32 9.03 5.22
C ARG A 90 21.91 9.75 4.01
N SER A 91 22.52 10.91 4.25
CA SER A 91 23.25 11.65 3.25
C SER A 91 24.72 11.23 3.27
N ARG A 92 25.40 11.36 2.12
CA ARG A 92 26.85 11.08 2.02
C ARG A 92 27.69 11.98 2.94
N ARG A 93 27.22 13.21 3.17
CA ARG A 93 27.81 14.20 4.08
C ARG A 93 26.70 15.02 4.75
N GLY A 94 26.85 15.27 6.04
CA GLY A 94 25.94 16.11 6.84
C GLY A 94 24.71 15.38 7.40
N PRO A 95 23.69 16.14 7.86
CA PRO A 95 22.48 15.57 8.45
C PRO A 95 21.67 14.70 7.49
N ARG A 96 20.84 13.79 8.04
CA ARG A 96 19.90 12.99 7.27
C ARG A 96 18.93 13.90 6.50
N ARG A 97 18.69 13.60 5.23
CA ARG A 97 17.79 14.38 4.36
C ARG A 97 16.40 13.75 4.37
N ARG A 98 15.39 14.57 4.65
CA ARG A 98 13.97 14.19 4.53
C ARG A 98 13.31 14.74 3.25
N ARG A 99 14.04 15.55 2.48
CA ARG A 99 13.50 16.26 1.31
C ARG A 99 14.39 16.00 0.09
N PRO A 100 13.81 15.58 -1.05
CA PRO A 100 14.57 15.43 -2.28
C PRO A 100 14.92 16.80 -2.87
N ALA A 101 16.05 16.90 -3.57
CA ALA A 101 16.39 18.14 -4.28
C ALA A 101 15.46 18.40 -5.48
N LYS A 102 15.00 17.32 -6.13
CA LYS A 102 14.10 17.36 -7.29
C LYS A 102 13.05 16.27 -7.13
N LEU A 103 11.79 16.57 -7.45
CA LEU A 103 10.69 15.60 -7.44
C LEU A 103 10.10 15.49 -8.84
N HIS A 104 10.13 14.29 -9.42
CA HIS A 104 9.46 14.00 -10.68
C HIS A 104 8.04 13.50 -10.40
N ALA A 105 7.05 14.03 -11.10
CA ALA A 105 5.66 13.58 -10.98
C ALA A 105 4.95 13.60 -12.33
N ASP A 106 3.87 12.83 -12.44
CA ASP A 106 3.05 12.78 -13.64
C ASP A 106 2.31 14.11 -13.89
N LYS A 107 1.83 14.29 -15.12
CA LYS A 107 0.99 15.40 -15.57
C LYS A 107 -0.29 15.55 -14.75
N GLY A 108 -0.78 14.47 -14.11
CA GLY A 108 -1.88 14.52 -13.14
C GLY A 108 -1.59 15.37 -11.89
N TYR A 109 -0.32 15.73 -11.63
CA TYR A 109 0.11 16.61 -10.54
C TYR A 109 0.37 18.05 -11.01
N ASP A 110 0.03 18.41 -12.25
CA ASP A 110 0.30 19.74 -12.80
C ASP A 110 -0.65 20.81 -12.25
N TYR A 111 -0.40 21.22 -11.01
CA TYR A 111 -1.13 22.28 -10.33
C TYR A 111 -0.17 23.31 -9.74
N ASP A 112 -0.49 24.60 -9.90
CA ASP A 112 0.36 25.69 -9.43
C ASP A 112 0.53 25.72 -7.91
N HIS A 113 -0.50 25.34 -7.15
CA HIS A 113 -0.39 25.24 -5.70
C HIS A 113 0.63 24.16 -5.28
N LEU A 114 0.66 23.00 -5.94
CA LEU A 114 1.66 21.96 -5.66
C LEU A 114 3.07 22.41 -6.04
N ARG A 115 3.23 23.07 -7.19
CA ARG A 115 4.52 23.64 -7.62
C ARG A 115 5.05 24.65 -6.59
N ARG A 116 4.19 25.56 -6.12
CA ARG A 116 4.53 26.54 -5.08
C ARG A 116 4.87 25.86 -3.75
N TRP A 117 4.09 24.88 -3.33
CA TRP A 117 4.29 24.12 -2.11
C TRP A 117 5.59 23.30 -2.09
N LEU A 118 6.01 22.76 -3.24
CA LEU A 118 7.30 22.09 -3.39
C LEU A 118 8.45 23.09 -3.33
N ARG A 119 8.33 24.23 -4.02
CA ARG A 119 9.34 25.29 -4.01
C ARG A 119 9.53 25.88 -2.62
N SER A 120 8.47 26.10 -1.85
CA SER A 120 8.57 26.57 -0.45
C SER A 120 9.30 25.59 0.48
N ARG A 121 9.45 24.33 0.05
CA ARG A 121 10.23 23.29 0.75
C ARG A 121 11.65 23.12 0.22
N ASN A 122 12.08 23.96 -0.73
CA ASN A 122 13.34 23.83 -1.48
C ASN A 122 13.41 22.54 -2.30
N ILE A 123 12.27 22.08 -2.81
CA ILE A 123 12.17 20.92 -3.72
C ILE A 123 11.88 21.45 -5.11
N VAL A 124 12.72 21.11 -6.10
CA VAL A 124 12.48 21.51 -7.49
C VAL A 124 11.42 20.61 -8.12
N PRO A 125 10.24 21.13 -8.51
CA PRO A 125 9.20 20.33 -9.16
C PRO A 125 9.58 20.04 -10.61
N ARG A 126 9.67 18.76 -10.98
CA ARG A 126 9.80 18.24 -12.35
C ARG A 126 8.50 17.52 -12.73
N ILE A 127 7.44 18.31 -12.77
CA ILE A 127 6.08 17.88 -13.13
C ILE A 127 5.84 18.27 -14.58
N ALA A 128 5.39 17.32 -15.40
CA ALA A 128 5.07 17.62 -16.79
C ALA A 128 3.85 18.51 -16.92
N ARG A 129 3.92 19.46 -17.85
CA ARG A 129 2.83 20.41 -18.07
C ARG A 129 1.69 19.82 -18.89
N ARG A 130 0.46 20.02 -18.43
CA ARG A 130 -0.74 19.59 -19.13
C ARG A 130 -0.89 20.37 -20.43
N GLY A 131 -1.28 19.68 -21.51
CA GLY A 131 -1.42 20.28 -22.85
C GLY A 131 -0.13 20.67 -23.59
N ILE A 132 1.03 20.74 -22.93
CA ILE A 132 2.26 21.31 -23.53
C ILE A 132 3.32 20.24 -23.81
N GLU A 133 3.58 19.36 -22.85
CA GLU A 133 4.70 18.41 -22.96
C GLU A 133 4.29 17.07 -23.56
N SER A 134 5.12 16.53 -24.45
CA SER A 134 4.89 15.22 -25.06
C SER A 134 5.08 14.09 -24.04
N PRO A 135 4.29 13.00 -24.13
CA PRO A 135 4.37 11.87 -23.18
C PRO A 135 5.77 11.22 -23.12
N ALA A 136 6.50 11.24 -24.23
CA ALA A 136 7.80 10.57 -24.39
C ALA A 136 8.89 11.10 -23.43
N ARG A 137 8.84 12.39 -23.07
CA ARG A 137 9.86 13.02 -22.21
C ARG A 137 9.81 12.50 -20.76
N LEU A 138 8.68 11.94 -20.34
CA LEU A 138 8.46 11.43 -18.99
C LEU A 138 8.99 10.00 -18.80
N GLY A 139 9.05 9.21 -19.88
CA GLY A 139 9.22 7.75 -19.83
C GLY A 139 10.44 7.27 -19.04
N ARG A 140 11.56 8.01 -19.12
CA ARG A 140 12.83 7.60 -18.46
C ARG A 140 12.73 7.56 -16.93
N HIS A 141 11.99 8.48 -16.32
CA HIS A 141 11.80 8.52 -14.86
C HIS A 141 10.51 7.81 -14.43
N ARG A 142 9.49 7.84 -15.30
CA ARG A 142 8.20 7.20 -15.10
C ARG A 142 8.34 5.68 -14.98
N TRP A 143 9.16 5.05 -15.83
CA TRP A 143 9.32 3.60 -15.84
C TRP A 143 9.82 3.03 -14.50
N THR A 144 10.68 3.75 -13.78
CA THR A 144 11.15 3.31 -12.45
C THR A 144 9.99 3.21 -11.47
N VAL A 145 9.12 4.22 -11.42
CA VAL A 145 7.96 4.25 -10.53
C VAL A 145 6.94 3.19 -10.95
N GLU A 146 6.66 3.09 -12.25
CA GLU A 146 5.74 2.09 -12.80
C GLU A 146 6.21 0.66 -12.53
N ARG A 147 7.51 0.38 -12.62
CA ARG A 147 8.06 -0.93 -12.28
C ARG A 147 7.81 -1.28 -10.81
N THR A 148 8.07 -0.35 -9.90
CA THR A 148 7.83 -0.56 -8.48
C THR A 148 6.34 -0.72 -8.19
N ALA A 149 5.47 0.05 -8.86
CA ALA A 149 4.03 -0.12 -8.79
C ALA A 149 3.58 -1.51 -9.30
N SER A 150 4.16 -2.01 -10.40
CA SER A 150 3.90 -3.36 -10.90
C SER A 150 4.33 -4.45 -9.93
N TRP A 151 5.44 -4.27 -9.21
CA TRP A 151 5.86 -5.20 -8.15
C TRP A 151 4.88 -5.23 -6.98
N LEU A 152 4.40 -4.06 -6.56
CA LEU A 152 3.33 -3.98 -5.56
C LEU A 152 2.04 -4.64 -6.06
N GLY A 153 1.65 -4.40 -7.31
CA GLY A 153 0.47 -5.02 -7.94
C GLY A 153 0.59 -6.54 -8.13
N GLY A 154 1.82 -7.07 -8.22
CA GLY A 154 2.09 -8.50 -8.27
C GLY A 154 1.87 -9.22 -6.93
N CYS A 155 1.81 -8.48 -5.81
CA CYS A 155 1.42 -9.05 -4.53
C CYS A 155 -0.10 -9.34 -4.54
N ARG A 156 -0.48 -10.62 -4.58
CA ARG A 156 -1.90 -11.05 -4.65
C ARG A 156 -2.80 -10.38 -3.61
N ARG A 157 -2.27 -10.06 -2.42
CA ARG A 157 -3.00 -9.37 -1.35
C ARG A 157 -3.38 -7.93 -1.69
N LEU A 158 -2.63 -7.26 -2.56
CA LEU A 158 -2.88 -5.89 -3.00
C LEU A 158 -3.65 -5.80 -4.31
N HIS A 159 -3.71 -6.90 -5.09
CA HIS A 159 -4.39 -6.93 -6.39
C HIS A 159 -5.91 -6.74 -6.27
N ARG A 160 -6.52 -7.24 -5.21
CA ARG A 160 -7.91 -6.99 -4.83
C ARG A 160 -7.93 -6.55 -3.38
N ARG A 161 -8.60 -5.43 -3.09
CA ARG A 161 -8.77 -4.96 -1.72
C ARG A 161 -9.86 -5.80 -1.05
N TYR A 162 -9.46 -6.63 -0.09
CA TYR A 162 -10.40 -7.38 0.76
C TYR A 162 -10.66 -6.64 2.09
N GLU A 163 -9.74 -5.76 2.47
CA GLU A 163 -9.74 -5.06 3.74
C GLU A 163 -10.80 -3.95 3.76
N ARG A 164 -11.73 -4.04 4.70
CA ARG A 164 -12.67 -2.95 4.99
C ARG A 164 -11.95 -1.71 5.54
N LYS A 165 -10.96 -1.91 6.42
CA LYS A 165 -10.20 -0.82 7.06
C LYS A 165 -9.03 -0.34 6.18
N PRO A 166 -8.91 0.96 5.90
CA PRO A 166 -7.81 1.49 5.09
C PRO A 166 -6.45 1.25 5.75
N GLU A 167 -6.36 1.26 7.08
CA GLU A 167 -5.10 1.05 7.82
C GLU A 167 -4.52 -0.34 7.55
N HIS A 168 -5.37 -1.36 7.45
CA HIS A 168 -4.93 -2.72 7.13
C HIS A 168 -4.42 -2.81 5.69
N PHE A 169 -5.12 -2.18 4.75
CA PHE A 169 -4.69 -2.13 3.36
C PHE A 169 -3.35 -1.41 3.20
N LEU A 170 -3.18 -0.27 3.88
CA LEU A 170 -1.91 0.46 3.94
C LEU A 170 -0.81 -0.37 4.58
N ALA A 171 -1.11 -1.13 5.65
CA ALA A 171 -0.14 -2.01 6.28
C ALA A 171 0.35 -3.11 5.32
N PHE A 172 -0.55 -3.73 4.55
CA PHE A 172 -0.15 -4.69 3.51
C PHE A 172 0.70 -4.05 2.41
N ALA A 173 0.36 -2.81 2.01
CA ALA A 173 1.19 -2.06 1.06
C ALA A 173 2.59 -1.78 1.61
N GLY A 174 2.69 -1.46 2.91
CA GLY A 174 3.94 -1.31 3.64
C GLY A 174 4.76 -2.60 3.70
N ILE A 175 4.13 -3.74 4.01
CA ILE A 175 4.80 -5.06 4.01
C ILE A 175 5.34 -5.39 2.62
N ALA A 176 4.55 -5.20 1.57
CA ALA A 176 4.98 -5.43 0.19
C ALA A 176 6.17 -4.54 -0.18
N ALA A 177 6.16 -3.27 0.22
CA ALA A 177 7.27 -2.35 0.03
C ALA A 177 8.53 -2.78 0.76
N THR A 178 8.41 -3.25 2.01
CA THR A 178 9.52 -3.82 2.77
C THR A 178 10.11 -5.04 2.05
N LEU A 179 9.28 -5.92 1.49
CA LEU A 179 9.76 -7.07 0.70
C LEU A 179 10.51 -6.63 -0.57
N ILE A 180 10.03 -5.58 -1.26
CA ILE A 180 10.73 -5.00 -2.40
C ILE A 180 12.10 -4.45 -1.97
N CYS A 181 12.14 -3.70 -0.86
CA CYS A 181 13.39 -3.18 -0.31
C CYS A 181 14.35 -4.31 0.08
N TYR A 182 13.87 -5.34 0.76
CA TYR A 182 14.66 -6.49 1.19
C TYR A 182 15.34 -7.17 -0.02
N ARG A 183 14.55 -7.54 -1.04
CA ARG A 183 15.07 -8.16 -2.29
C ARG A 183 16.06 -7.30 -3.06
N ARG A 184 16.06 -5.98 -2.85
CA ARG A 184 17.04 -5.06 -3.46
C ARG A 184 18.33 -4.93 -2.65
N LEU A 185 18.26 -5.19 -1.35
CA LEU A 185 19.40 -5.09 -0.44
C LEU A 185 20.14 -6.42 -0.28
N THR A 186 19.44 -7.55 -0.43
CA THR A 186 20.01 -8.89 -0.42
C THR A 186 20.08 -9.42 -1.87
N PRO A 187 21.25 -9.34 -2.53
CA PRO A 187 21.44 -9.90 -3.87
C PRO A 187 21.34 -11.42 -3.88
#